data_AF-A0A1F3BUG7-F1
#
_entry.id   AF-A0A1F3BUG7-F1
#
_cell.length_a   1.000
_cell.length_b   1.000
_cell.length_c   1.000
_cell.angle_alpha   90.00
_cell.angle_beta   90.00
_cell.angle_gamma   90.00
#
_symmetry.space_group_name_H-M   'P 1'
#
loop_
_entity.id
_entity.type
_entity.pdbx_description
1 polymer ?
#
loop_
_entity_poly.entity_id
_entity_poly.type
_entity_poly.pdbx_seq_one_letter_code
_entity_poly.pdbx_strand_id
1 'polypeptide(L)'
;MDWTPFIAPDDSYLLFSSQRGHNYGDLYISFHDIHSDKWSEPINLGEQINTGSQETFPTVSPDGKYLFFTRWTNEENDMDIYWVSTKFIDRLKELYTNEK
;
A
#
# COMPACT_ATOMS: atom_id res chain seq x y z
N MET A 1 -4.34 8.94 -11.08
CA MET A 1 -2.95 8.73 -11.55
C MET A 1 -2.25 7.88 -10.51
N ASP A 2 -1.29 7.05 -10.93
CA ASP A 2 -0.65 6.05 -10.08
C ASP A 2 0.87 6.26 -10.09
N TRP A 3 1.50 6.12 -8.93
CA TRP A 3 2.92 6.38 -8.77
C TRP A 3 3.58 5.45 -7.76
N THR A 4 4.92 5.53 -7.75
CA THR A 4 5.77 4.98 -6.70
C THR A 4 5.48 3.50 -6.40
N PRO A 5 5.55 2.60 -7.39
CA PRO A 5 5.28 1.18 -7.17
C PRO A 5 6.40 0.52 -6.36
N PHE A 6 6.02 -0.46 -5.54
CA PHE A 6 6.88 -1.40 -4.85
C PHE A 6 6.33 -2.81 -5.05
N ILE A 7 7.09 -3.70 -5.66
CA ILE A 7 6.75 -5.12 -5.77
C ILE A 7 7.48 -5.91 -4.67
N ALA A 8 6.77 -6.83 -4.02
CA ALA A 8 7.36 -7.73 -3.06
C ALA A 8 8.43 -8.63 -3.73
N PRO A 9 9.55 -8.97 -3.05
CA PRO A 9 10.58 -9.82 -3.65
C PRO A 9 10.13 -11.22 -4.07
N ASP A 10 9.03 -11.70 -3.50
CA ASP A 10 8.42 -13.00 -3.82
C ASP A 10 7.25 -12.86 -4.81
N ASP A 11 7.10 -11.70 -5.45
CA ASP A 11 6.02 -11.31 -6.36
C ASP A 11 4.60 -11.41 -5.77
N SER A 12 4.45 -11.63 -4.46
CA SER A 12 3.15 -11.91 -3.86
C SER A 12 2.20 -10.71 -3.80
N TYR A 13 2.73 -9.49 -3.82
CA TYR A 13 1.94 -8.25 -3.85
C TYR A 13 2.69 -7.07 -4.46
N LEU A 14 1.91 -6.08 -4.90
CA LEU A 14 2.34 -4.80 -5.43
C LEU A 14 1.69 -3.69 -4.60
N LEU A 15 2.50 -2.82 -4.03
CA LEU A 15 2.08 -1.59 -3.36
C LEU A 15 2.31 -0.40 -4.28
N PHE A 16 1.44 0.59 -4.23
CA PHE A 16 1.59 1.82 -5.01
C PHE A 16 0.73 2.95 -4.44
N SER A 17 1.04 4.18 -4.82
CA SER A 17 0.19 5.33 -4.52
C SER A 17 -0.77 5.61 -5.67
N SER A 18 -1.98 6.09 -5.37
CA SER A 18 -3.02 6.34 -6.35
C SER A 18 -4.01 7.41 -5.91
N GLN A 19 -4.54 8.17 -6.86
CA GLN A 19 -5.67 9.11 -6.67
C GLN A 19 -7.04 8.47 -6.92
N ARG A 20 -7.18 7.15 -6.76
CA ARG A 20 -8.46 6.46 -6.96
C ARG A 20 -9.47 6.76 -5.85
N GLY A 21 -9.00 6.89 -4.61
CA GLY A 21 -9.82 7.10 -3.42
C GLY A 21 -10.09 8.57 -3.18
N HIS A 22 -9.04 9.30 -2.81
CA HIS A 22 -9.09 10.75 -2.64
C HIS A 22 -8.38 11.51 -3.78
N ASN A 23 -8.61 12.83 -3.85
CA ASN A 23 -7.90 13.71 -4.80
C ASN A 23 -6.39 13.80 -4.48
N TYR A 24 -5.99 13.35 -3.28
CA TYR A 24 -4.61 13.21 -2.82
C TYR A 24 -4.13 11.76 -3.04
N GLY A 25 -2.81 11.53 -3.02
CA GLY A 25 -2.28 10.17 -3.19
C GLY A 25 -2.59 9.31 -1.97
N ASP A 26 -3.27 8.17 -2.16
CA ASP A 26 -3.50 7.14 -1.14
C ASP A 26 -2.69 5.89 -1.50
N LEU A 27 -2.32 5.07 -0.51
CA LEU A 27 -1.68 3.79 -0.74
C LEU A 27 -2.70 2.68 -1.03
N TYR A 28 -2.37 1.86 -2.02
CA TYR A 28 -3.11 0.69 -2.45
C TYR A 28 -2.20 -0.53 -2.51
N ILE A 29 -2.80 -1.71 -2.39
CA ILE A 29 -2.16 -3.00 -2.59
C ILE A 29 -2.92 -3.82 -3.63
N SER A 30 -2.19 -4.56 -4.45
CA SER A 30 -2.73 -5.63 -5.30
C SER A 30 -1.99 -6.92 -5.03
N PHE A 31 -2.71 -8.03 -4.93
CA PHE A 31 -2.17 -9.36 -4.67
C PHE A 31 -2.01 -10.14 -5.98
N HIS A 32 -0.88 -10.82 -6.14
CA HIS A 32 -0.68 -11.74 -7.26
C HIS A 32 -1.26 -13.11 -6.90
N ASP A 33 -2.23 -13.55 -7.71
CA ASP A 33 -2.73 -14.92 -7.69
C ASP A 33 -1.87 -15.78 -8.61
N ILE A 34 -0.99 -16.58 -8.01
CA ILE A 34 -0.06 -17.46 -8.72
C ILE A 34 -0.76 -18.57 -9.52
N HIS A 35 -2.02 -18.91 -9.19
CA HIS A 35 -2.76 -19.96 -9.90
C HIS A 35 -3.34 -19.45 -11.22
N SER A 36 -3.82 -18.20 -11.22
CA SER A 36 -4.41 -17.58 -12.41
C SER A 36 -3.45 -16.66 -13.17
N ASP A 37 -2.26 -16.40 -12.61
CA ASP A 37 -1.28 -15.42 -13.08
C ASP A 37 -1.90 -14.04 -13.30
N LYS A 38 -2.69 -13.60 -12.32
CA LYS A 38 -3.40 -12.32 -12.35
C LYS A 38 -3.20 -11.55 -11.06
N TRP A 39 -3.20 -10.24 -11.22
CA TRP A 39 -3.22 -9.30 -10.10
C TRP A 39 -4.65 -9.05 -9.66
N SER A 40 -4.87 -8.89 -8.36
CA SER A 40 -6.16 -8.46 -7.82
C SER A 40 -6.50 -7.06 -8.28
N GLU A 41 -7.79 -6.72 -8.25
CA GLU A 41 -8.19 -5.32 -8.21
C GLU A 41 -7.46 -4.60 -7.05
N PRO A 42 -7.04 -3.33 -7.22
CA PRO A 42 -6.41 -2.56 -6.16
C PRO A 42 -7.28 -2.42 -4.92
N ILE A 43 -6.72 -2.74 -3.77
CA ILE A 43 -7.35 -2.64 -2.45
C ILE A 43 -6.77 -1.42 -1.73
N ASN A 44 -7.64 -0.50 -1.31
CA ASN A 44 -7.23 0.66 -0.51
C ASN A 44 -6.75 0.18 0.87
N LEU A 45 -5.63 0.72 1.38
CA LEU A 45 -5.07 0.30 2.67
C LEU A 45 -5.86 0.77 3.91
N GLY A 46 -6.94 1.53 3.71
CA GLY A 46 -7.87 1.96 4.74
C GLY A 46 -7.34 3.07 5.64
N GLU A 47 -8.21 3.58 6.50
CA GLU A 47 -8.00 4.80 7.30
C GLU A 47 -6.89 4.69 8.36
N GLN A 48 -6.38 3.48 8.62
CA GLN A 48 -5.23 3.30 9.52
C GLN A 48 -3.91 3.71 8.87
N ILE A 49 -3.83 3.65 7.53
CA ILE A 49 -2.63 3.98 6.76
C ILE A 49 -2.87 5.23 5.92
N ASN A 50 -3.97 5.25 5.18
CA ASN A 50 -4.37 6.39 4.37
C ASN A 50 -5.11 7.40 5.24
N THR A 51 -4.75 8.67 5.15
CA THR A 51 -5.39 9.73 5.94
C THR A 51 -6.04 10.76 5.03
N GLY A 52 -6.46 11.89 5.59
CA GLY A 52 -6.85 13.05 4.77
C GLY A 52 -5.67 13.76 4.10
N SER A 53 -4.43 13.30 4.35
CA SER A 53 -3.21 13.82 3.75
C SER A 53 -2.80 12.96 2.55
N GLN A 54 -1.69 13.31 1.88
CA GLN A 54 -1.15 12.53 0.79
C GLN A 54 -0.13 11.51 1.31
N GLU A 55 -0.36 10.21 1.09
CA GLU A 55 0.58 9.12 1.32
C GLU A 55 1.19 8.57 0.02
N THR A 56 2.52 8.50 -0.04
CA THR A 56 3.28 8.12 -1.25
C THR A 56 4.56 7.34 -0.91
N PHE A 57 5.26 6.85 -1.94
CA PHE A 57 6.55 6.16 -1.83
C PHE A 57 6.55 4.96 -0.86
N PRO A 58 5.61 4.00 -1.02
CA PRO A 58 5.62 2.79 -0.20
C PRO A 58 6.88 1.96 -0.48
N THR A 59 7.47 1.40 0.57
CA THR A 59 8.54 0.41 0.48
C THR A 59 8.52 -0.53 1.67
N VAL A 60 8.78 -1.81 1.47
CA VAL A 60 8.83 -2.80 2.56
C VAL A 60 10.28 -3.07 2.93
N SER A 61 10.54 -3.13 4.23
CA SER A 61 11.85 -3.53 4.80
C SER A 61 12.34 -4.85 4.22
N PRO A 62 13.67 -5.06 4.10
CA PRO A 62 14.23 -6.31 3.58
C PRO A 62 13.80 -7.57 4.35
N ASP A 63 13.49 -7.45 5.65
CA ASP A 63 12.99 -8.57 6.46
C ASP A 63 11.46 -8.73 6.41
N GLY A 64 10.77 -7.92 5.60
CA GLY A 64 9.35 -8.00 5.35
C GLY A 64 8.46 -7.49 6.49
N LYS A 65 9.00 -6.94 7.58
CA LYS A 65 8.22 -6.68 8.81
C LYS A 65 7.53 -5.32 8.88
N TYR A 66 8.05 -4.36 8.13
CA TYR A 66 7.63 -2.96 8.16
C TYR A 66 7.41 -2.44 6.76
N LEU A 67 6.28 -1.75 6.57
CA LEU A 67 6.01 -0.87 5.44
C LEU A 67 6.41 0.53 5.86
N PHE A 68 7.28 1.17 5.09
CA PHE A 68 7.62 2.58 5.16
C PHE A 68 6.93 3.33 4.04
N PHE A 69 6.53 4.57 4.30
CA PHE A 69 5.93 5.46 3.32
C PHE A 69 6.11 6.91 3.77
N THR A 70 5.94 7.84 2.86
CA THR A 70 5.93 9.27 3.20
C THR A 70 4.50 9.76 3.32
N ARG A 71 4.25 10.68 4.24
CA ARG A 71 2.98 11.37 4.37
C ARG A 71 3.21 12.87 4.36
N TRP A 72 2.41 13.58 3.57
CA TRP A 72 2.36 15.04 3.59
C TRP A 72 1.93 15.54 4.96
N THR A 73 2.68 16.47 5.51
CA THR A 73 2.38 17.14 6.76
C THR A 73 2.00 18.59 6.49
N ASN A 74 1.07 19.14 7.28
CA ASN A 74 0.73 20.56 7.17
C ASN A 74 1.79 21.48 7.81
N GLU A 75 2.86 20.88 8.35
CA GLU A 75 4.02 21.61 8.84
C GLU A 75 4.90 21.93 7.63
N GLU A 76 5.06 23.22 7.35
CA GLU A 76 6.04 23.76 6.38
C GLU A 76 5.93 23.26 4.92
N ASN A 77 4.82 22.66 4.50
CA ASN A 77 4.68 21.97 3.21
C ASN A 77 5.70 20.82 3.04
N ASP A 78 5.94 20.08 4.12
CA ASP A 78 6.92 19.00 4.14
C ASP A 78 6.28 17.60 4.16
N MET A 79 7.06 16.58 3.85
CA MET A 79 6.69 15.18 4.04
C MET A 79 7.58 14.52 5.08
N ASP A 80 6.99 13.72 5.96
CA ASP A 80 7.73 12.90 6.91
C ASP A 80 7.59 11.40 6.59
N ILE A 81 8.51 10.59 7.10
CA ILE A 81 8.54 9.14 6.94
C ILE A 81 7.76 8.49 8.08
N TYR A 82 6.76 7.71 7.69
CA TYR A 82 5.97 6.88 8.59
C TYR A 82 6.24 5.41 8.34
N TRP A 83 5.90 4.59 9.32
CA TRP A 83 6.00 3.14 9.20
C TRP A 83 4.89 2.42 9.97
N VAL A 84 4.53 1.24 9.48
CA VAL A 84 3.59 0.32 10.13
C VAL A 84 4.09 -1.11 10.00
N SER A 85 3.66 -2.01 10.90
CA SER A 85 3.93 -3.43 10.73
C SER A 85 3.18 -3.97 9.51
N THR A 86 3.81 -4.81 8.68
CA THR A 86 3.18 -5.46 7.51
C THR A 86 2.18 -6.55 7.85
N LYS A 87 1.98 -6.90 9.13
CA LYS A 87 1.02 -7.94 9.55
C LYS A 87 -0.41 -7.70 9.07
N PHE A 88 -0.78 -6.45 8.76
CA PHE A 88 -2.10 -6.16 8.19
C PHE A 88 -2.24 -6.72 6.76
N ILE A 89 -1.14 -6.88 6.01
CA ILE A 89 -1.14 -7.40 4.64
C ILE A 89 -1.63 -8.85 4.62
N ASP A 90 -1.16 -9.68 5.57
CA ASP A 90 -1.61 -11.07 5.72
C ASP A 90 -3.14 -11.13 5.92
N ARG A 91 -3.65 -10.28 6.82
CA ARG A 91 -5.08 -10.17 7.08
C ARG A 91 -5.87 -9.69 5.85
N LEU A 92 -5.35 -8.71 5.11
CA LEU A 92 -5.98 -8.24 3.87
C LEU A 92 -6.02 -9.34 2.80
N LYS A 93 -4.95 -10.12 2.67
CA LYS A 93 -4.87 -11.24 1.74
C LYS A 93 -5.92 -12.31 2.07
N GLU A 94 -6.04 -12.68 3.34
CA GLU A 94 -7.06 -13.64 3.81
C GLU A 94 -8.48 -13.15 3.50
N LEU A 95 -8.80 -11.89 3.80
CA LEU A 95 -10.11 -11.31 3.51
C LEU A 95 -10.41 -11.34 2.01
N TYR A 96 -9.45 -10.94 1.17
CA TYR A 96 -9.60 -10.95 -0.28
C TYR A 96 -9.81 -12.36 -0.86
N THR A 97 -9.09 -13.36 -0.33
CA THR A 97 -9.24 -14.74 -0.78
C THR A 97 -10.59 -15.33 -0.38
N ASN A 98 -11.14 -14.95 0.78
CA ASN A 98 -12.41 -15.49 1.28
C ASN A 98 -13.66 -14.83 0.65
N GLU A 99 -13.51 -13.65 0.05
CA GLU A 99 -14.61 -12.94 -0.64
C GLU A 99 -14.76 -13.36 -2.12
N LYS A 100 -13.87 -14.22 -2.63
CA LYS A 100 -13.95 -14.85 -3.96
C LYS A 100 -14.45 -16.29 -3.90
#